data_AF-A0A7K9GXZ5-F1
#
_entry.id   AF-A0A7K9GXZ5-F1
#
_cell.length_a   1.000
_cell.length_b   1.000
_cell.length_c   1.000
_cell.angle_alpha   90.00
_cell.angle_beta   90.00
_cell.angle_gamma   90.00
#
_symmetry.space_group_name_H-M   'P 1'
#
loop_
_entity.id
_entity.type
_entity.pdbx_description
1 polymer ?
#
loop_
_entity_poly.entity_id
_entity_poly.type
_entity_poly.pdbx_seq_one_letter_code
_entity_poly.pdbx_strand_id
1 'polypeptide(L)'
;MMEELQMTHSQKRYLMDYVTRGDALPLQRFPPSSQQPVPVPYPAACQSCRLPARPLLRPAKVCQAGDAYTREKFKPQPTRDLEKEKRRLQKILALGKDEVEDKVEQAFVRKKEEEIAEPDRFEELMNEIQERRDFLAEMEALGQGKKYQGIVLTEISQKLHEMEIIDKKRSEEMRNIMTKAVPVGNKSSL
;
A
#
# COMPACT_ATOMS: atom_id res chain seq x y z
N MET A 1 -8.92 29.70 36.99
CA MET A 1 -7.69 29.00 36.55
C MET A 1 -6.76 28.55 37.70
N MET A 2 -6.38 29.39 38.68
CA MET A 2 -5.56 28.93 39.85
C MET A 2 -6.34 28.45 41.08
N GLU A 3 -7.66 28.67 41.08
CA GLU A 3 -8.55 28.25 42.17
C GLU A 3 -8.98 26.78 42.03
N GLU A 4 -8.90 26.23 40.82
CA GLU A 4 -9.35 24.88 40.49
C GLU A 4 -8.27 23.80 40.75
N LEU A 5 -6.99 24.17 40.75
CA LEU A 5 -5.93 23.29 41.26
C LEU A 5 -5.81 23.47 42.78
N GLN A 6 -5.83 22.36 43.53
CA GLN A 6 -5.58 22.30 44.98
C GLN A 6 -4.11 22.66 45.31
N MET A 7 -3.70 23.90 45.07
CA MET A 7 -2.38 24.42 45.40
C MET A 7 -2.39 25.05 46.79
N THR A 8 -1.30 24.89 47.52
CA THR A 8 -1.08 25.60 48.79
C THR A 8 -0.94 27.11 48.55
N HIS A 9 -1.28 27.93 49.54
CA HIS A 9 -1.23 29.39 49.42
C HIS A 9 0.18 29.92 49.07
N SER A 10 1.24 29.25 49.53
CA SER A 10 2.62 29.61 49.20
C SER A 10 2.92 29.39 47.72
N GLN A 11 2.49 28.25 47.16
CA GLN A 11 2.64 27.96 45.73
C GLN A 11 1.88 28.96 44.85
N LYS A 12 0.67 29.37 45.27
CA LYS A 12 -0.11 30.41 44.57
C LYS A 12 0.62 31.75 44.57
N ARG A 13 1.16 32.18 45.73
CA ARG A 13 1.96 33.42 45.83
C ARG A 13 3.20 33.37 44.94
N TYR A 14 3.92 32.25 44.97
CA TYR A 14 5.12 32.06 44.16
C TYR A 14 4.83 32.16 42.66
N LEU A 15 3.76 31.51 42.16
CA LEU A 15 3.39 31.63 40.74
C LEU A 15 2.90 33.03 40.36
N MET A 16 2.17 33.71 41.25
CA MET A 16 1.70 35.07 41.01
C MET A 16 2.81 36.08 40.85
N ASP A 17 3.90 35.87 41.58
CA ASP A 17 5.09 36.71 41.53
C ASP A 17 5.70 36.78 40.11
N TYR A 18 5.81 35.65 39.41
CA TYR A 18 6.28 35.58 38.02
C TYR A 18 5.35 36.30 37.04
N VAL A 19 4.03 36.14 37.23
CA VAL A 19 3.02 36.83 36.41
C VAL A 19 3.12 38.34 36.58
N THR A 20 3.33 38.82 37.82
CA THR A 20 3.50 40.26 38.08
C THR A 20 4.80 40.83 37.53
N ARG A 21 5.87 40.05 37.49
CA ARG A 21 7.17 40.47 36.95
C ARG A 21 7.26 40.36 35.43
N GLY A 22 6.38 39.58 34.81
CA GLY A 22 6.41 39.30 33.38
C GLY A 22 7.49 38.28 32.97
N ASP A 23 8.02 37.53 33.92
CA ASP A 23 9.05 36.53 33.69
C ASP A 23 8.45 35.20 33.18
N ALA A 24 9.29 34.38 32.54
CA ALA A 24 8.87 33.05 32.10
C ALA A 24 8.48 32.15 33.30
N LEU A 25 7.38 31.42 33.18
CA LEU A 25 6.85 30.58 34.26
C LEU A 25 7.82 29.44 34.63
N PRO A 26 7.97 29.12 35.94
CA PRO A 26 8.88 28.08 36.38
C PRO A 26 8.42 26.70 35.91
N LEU A 27 9.34 25.94 35.28
CA LEU A 27 9.09 24.57 34.83
C LEU A 27 9.06 23.53 35.96
N GLN A 28 9.26 23.98 37.20
CA GLN A 28 9.35 23.09 38.35
C GLN A 28 7.96 22.53 38.71
N ARG A 29 7.78 21.22 38.49
CA ARG A 29 6.63 20.48 39.03
C ARG A 29 6.75 20.43 40.54
N PHE A 30 5.81 21.05 41.25
CA PHE A 30 5.70 20.89 42.69
C PHE A 30 5.41 19.41 42.99
N PRO A 31 6.13 18.77 43.93
CA PRO A 31 5.83 17.40 44.30
C PRO A 31 4.38 17.33 44.83
N PRO A 32 3.59 16.31 44.48
CA PRO A 32 2.29 16.10 45.09
C PRO A 32 2.51 15.94 46.59
N SER A 33 2.01 16.90 47.36
CA SER A 33 2.10 16.92 48.81
C SER A 33 1.15 15.86 49.37
N SER A 34 1.61 14.61 49.43
CA SER A 34 1.21 13.58 50.39
C SER A 34 1.73 12.23 49.91
N GLN A 35 2.85 11.77 50.47
CA GLN A 35 3.05 10.39 50.90
C GLN A 35 4.38 10.33 51.69
N GLN A 36 4.30 9.92 52.95
CA GLN A 36 5.47 9.50 53.72
C GLN A 36 6.16 8.36 52.97
N PRO A 37 7.50 8.31 52.90
CA PRO A 37 8.18 7.15 52.37
C PRO A 37 7.94 5.96 53.31
N VAL A 38 7.20 4.97 52.81
CA VAL A 38 7.10 3.64 53.42
C VAL A 38 8.48 2.98 53.30
N PRO A 39 9.05 2.40 54.37
CA PRO A 39 10.31 1.67 54.27
C PRO A 39 10.08 0.41 53.42
N VAL A 40 10.66 0.39 52.22
CA VAL A 40 10.73 -0.83 51.41
C VAL A 40 11.86 -1.68 51.99
N PRO A 41 11.67 -2.99 52.26
CA PRO A 41 12.76 -3.87 52.64
C PRO A 41 13.75 -3.94 51.47
N TYR A 42 14.91 -3.32 51.62
CA TYR A 42 16.01 -3.47 50.67
C TYR A 42 16.39 -4.95 50.59
N PRO A 43 16.56 -5.54 49.39
CA PRO A 43 17.13 -6.87 49.30
C PRO A 43 18.53 -6.84 49.90
N ALA A 44 18.89 -7.92 50.61
CA ALA A 44 20.15 -8.07 51.32
C ALA A 44 21.31 -7.51 50.50
N ALA A 45 22.09 -6.63 51.15
CA ALA A 45 23.24 -5.94 50.58
C ALA A 45 24.00 -6.87 49.62
N CYS A 46 24.01 -6.51 48.33
CA CYS A 46 24.89 -7.13 47.37
C CYS A 46 26.30 -7.09 47.98
N GLN A 47 26.86 -8.27 48.22
CA GLN A 47 28.25 -8.40 48.63
C GLN A 47 29.07 -7.49 47.72
N SER A 48 29.82 -6.56 48.30
CA SER A 48 30.66 -5.66 47.53
C SER A 48 31.65 -6.53 46.77
N CYS A 49 31.38 -6.77 45.48
CA CYS A 49 32.33 -7.42 44.61
C CYS A 49 33.59 -6.55 44.66
N ARG A 50 34.66 -7.05 45.29
CA ARG A 50 35.95 -6.36 45.32
C ARG A 50 36.41 -6.23 43.86
N LEU A 51 36.17 -5.06 43.28
CA LEU A 51 36.66 -4.76 41.94
C LEU A 51 38.19 -4.73 42.01
N PRO A 52 38.89 -5.34 41.05
CA PRO A 52 40.34 -5.31 41.03
C PRO A 52 40.82 -3.86 40.95
N ALA A 53 41.85 -3.52 41.74
CA ALA A 53 42.44 -2.18 41.81
C ALA A 53 43.11 -1.71 40.49
N ARG A 54 43.21 -2.60 39.50
CA ARG A 54 43.68 -2.28 38.15
C ARG A 54 42.62 -2.73 37.13
N PRO A 55 42.31 -1.91 36.11
CA PRO A 55 41.49 -2.35 35.00
C PRO A 55 42.23 -3.43 34.23
N LEU A 56 41.81 -4.68 34.42
CA LEU A 56 42.32 -5.81 33.65
C LEU A 56 41.62 -5.83 32.29
N LEU A 57 42.38 -6.06 31.21
CA LEU A 57 41.80 -6.33 29.90
C LEU A 57 40.94 -7.59 29.99
N ARG A 58 39.76 -7.56 29.36
CA ARG A 58 38.88 -8.73 29.30
C ARG A 58 39.53 -9.82 28.45
N PRO A 59 39.54 -11.10 28.91
CA PRO A 59 40.05 -12.21 28.11
C PRO A 59 39.29 -12.34 26.78
N ALA A 60 39.98 -12.73 25.70
CA ALA A 60 39.39 -12.83 24.36
C ALA A 60 38.11 -13.68 24.33
N LYS A 61 38.08 -14.78 25.10
CA LYS A 61 36.89 -15.64 25.22
C LYS A 61 35.67 -14.89 25.77
N VAL A 62 35.86 -13.96 26.72
CA VAL A 62 34.77 -13.15 27.30
C VAL A 62 34.28 -12.10 26.32
N CYS A 63 35.18 -11.49 25.55
CA CYS A 63 34.80 -10.56 24.48
C CYS A 63 34.02 -11.26 23.36
N GLN A 64 34.34 -12.53 23.09
CA GLN A 64 33.68 -13.36 22.08
C GLN A 64 32.45 -14.13 22.59
N ALA A 65 32.17 -14.15 23.89
CA ALA A 65 31.15 -15.01 24.52
C ALA A 65 29.70 -14.65 24.20
N GLY A 66 29.45 -13.74 23.25
CA GLY A 66 28.11 -13.36 22.81
C GLY A 66 28.09 -12.97 21.34
N ASP A 67 26.98 -12.39 20.92
CA ASP A 67 26.75 -12.04 19.52
C ASP A 67 27.35 -10.68 19.10
N ALA A 68 28.36 -10.20 19.81
CA ALA A 68 28.95 -8.87 19.57
C ALA A 68 29.66 -8.76 18.21
N TYR A 69 30.10 -9.89 17.64
CA TYR A 69 30.80 -9.95 16.36
C TYR A 69 29.96 -10.59 15.24
N THR A 70 28.78 -11.09 15.55
CA THR A 70 27.86 -11.65 14.57
C THR A 70 27.11 -10.50 13.88
N ARG A 71 27.20 -10.46 12.54
CA ARG A 71 26.49 -9.47 11.75
C ARG A 71 24.98 -9.69 11.86
N GLU A 72 24.23 -8.61 12.10
CA GLU A 72 22.77 -8.67 12.07
C GLU A 72 22.28 -9.20 10.72
N LYS A 73 21.41 -10.21 10.78
CA LYS A 73 20.76 -10.75 9.59
C LYS A 73 19.58 -9.85 9.25
N PHE A 74 19.43 -9.53 7.97
CA PHE A 74 18.24 -8.85 7.47
C PHE A 74 16.99 -9.65 7.83
N LYS A 75 16.07 -9.02 8.56
CA LYS A 75 14.75 -9.56 8.85
C LYS A 75 13.74 -8.71 8.08
N PRO A 76 13.14 -9.22 6.99
CA PRO A 76 12.10 -8.47 6.31
C PRO A 76 10.97 -8.20 7.31
N GLN A 77 10.63 -6.94 7.52
CA GLN A 77 9.42 -6.58 8.26
C GLN A 77 8.21 -6.75 7.34
N PRO A 78 7.01 -6.99 7.89
CA PRO A 78 5.78 -6.93 7.12
C PRO A 78 5.72 -5.59 6.38
N THR A 79 5.83 -5.63 5.05
CA THR A 79 5.72 -4.44 4.22
C THR A 79 4.29 -3.94 4.31
N ARG A 80 4.11 -2.68 4.72
CA ARG A 80 2.80 -2.02 4.61
C ARG A 80 2.48 -1.84 3.12
N ASP A 81 1.23 -2.05 2.74
CA ASP A 81 0.80 -1.83 1.35
C ASP A 81 0.97 -0.35 1.00
N LEU A 82 2.02 -0.03 0.21
CA LEU A 82 2.38 1.34 -0.15
C LEU A 82 1.22 2.08 -0.85
N GLU A 83 0.42 1.36 -1.64
CA GLU A 83 -0.76 1.92 -2.29
C GLU A 83 -1.86 2.32 -1.30
N LYS A 84 -2.08 1.52 -0.25
CA LYS A 84 -3.07 1.86 0.79
C LYS A 84 -2.62 3.10 1.56
N GLU A 85 -1.35 3.17 1.92
CA GLU A 85 -0.78 4.33 2.61
C GLU A 85 -0.85 5.59 1.73
N LYS A 86 -0.55 5.46 0.43
CA LYS A 86 -0.67 6.57 -0.54
C LYS A 86 -2.12 7.09 -0.62
N ARG A 87 -3.11 6.20 -0.72
CA ARG A 87 -4.53 6.57 -0.74
C ARG A 87 -4.96 7.24 0.57
N ARG A 88 -4.55 6.68 1.71
CA ARG A 88 -4.80 7.28 3.03
C ARG A 88 -4.24 8.70 3.10
N LEU A 89 -2.97 8.89 2.73
CA LEU A 89 -2.34 10.21 2.74
C LEU A 89 -3.01 11.18 1.76
N GLN A 90 -3.41 10.73 0.57
CA GLN A 90 -4.18 11.56 -0.36
C GLN A 90 -5.50 12.02 0.26
N LYS A 91 -6.23 11.13 0.95
CA LYS A 91 -7.49 11.48 1.65
C LYS A 91 -7.24 12.49 2.77
N ILE A 92 -6.15 12.32 3.54
CA ILE A 92 -5.76 13.26 4.59
C ILE A 92 -5.43 14.64 3.98
N LEU A 93 -4.64 14.69 2.91
CA LEU A 93 -4.25 15.95 2.29
C LEU A 93 -5.41 16.66 1.58
N ALA A 94 -6.32 15.91 0.96
CA ALA A 94 -7.47 16.45 0.26
C ALA A 94 -8.59 16.89 1.23
N LEU A 95 -8.89 16.09 2.25
CA LEU A 95 -10.06 16.24 3.11
C LEU A 95 -9.73 16.69 4.55
N GLY A 96 -8.46 16.62 4.96
CA GLY A 96 -7.99 16.94 6.30
C GLY A 96 -8.34 15.90 7.37
N LYS A 97 -8.89 14.74 7.00
CA LYS A 97 -9.37 13.71 7.94
C LYS A 97 -8.63 12.39 7.75
N ASP A 98 -8.06 11.90 8.84
CA ASP A 98 -7.49 10.56 8.94
C ASP A 98 -8.56 9.62 9.50
N GLU A 99 -9.51 9.27 8.63
CA GLU A 99 -10.44 8.18 8.95
C GLU A 99 -9.65 6.89 8.82
N VAL A 100 -9.10 6.42 9.94
CA VAL A 100 -8.85 4.99 10.14
C VAL A 100 -10.15 4.31 9.77
N GLU A 101 -10.11 3.32 8.89
CA GLU A 101 -11.29 2.60 8.41
C GLU A 101 -11.97 1.88 9.59
N ASP A 102 -12.68 2.63 10.42
CA ASP A 102 -13.64 2.15 11.41
C ASP A 102 -14.82 1.67 10.60
N LYS A 103 -14.71 0.45 10.07
CA LYS A 103 -15.80 -0.44 9.66
C LYS A 103 -17.06 0.30 9.25
N VAL A 104 -16.98 1.12 8.21
CA VAL A 104 -18.18 1.63 7.55
C VAL A 104 -18.48 0.64 6.44
N GLU A 105 -19.22 -0.40 6.83
CA GLU A 105 -20.16 -1.07 5.95
C GLU A 105 -21.09 0.00 5.37
N GLN A 106 -20.68 0.71 4.33
CA GLN A 106 -21.62 1.49 3.55
C GLN A 106 -21.08 1.77 2.15
N ALA A 107 -21.88 1.29 1.21
CA ALA A 107 -21.66 1.35 -0.22
C ALA A 107 -20.44 0.54 -0.66
N PHE A 108 -20.67 -0.76 -0.77
CA PHE A 108 -20.51 -1.41 -2.07
C PHE A 108 -21.21 -0.52 -3.12
N VAL A 109 -20.56 0.59 -3.49
CA VAL A 109 -20.64 1.09 -4.85
C VAL A 109 -20.21 -0.15 -5.60
N ARG A 110 -21.21 -0.89 -6.09
CA ARG A 110 -21.07 -1.65 -7.29
C ARG A 110 -20.32 -0.70 -8.19
N LYS A 111 -19.00 -0.88 -8.28
CA LYS A 111 -18.37 -0.69 -9.56
C LYS A 111 -19.38 -1.42 -10.44
N LYS A 112 -20.01 -0.68 -11.35
CA LYS A 112 -20.04 -1.22 -12.67
C LYS A 112 -18.57 -1.65 -12.88
N GLU A 113 -18.25 -2.89 -12.50
CA GLU A 113 -17.83 -3.84 -13.50
C GLU A 113 -18.67 -3.43 -14.68
N GLU A 114 -18.09 -2.55 -15.51
CA GLU A 114 -18.45 -2.54 -16.91
C GLU A 114 -18.55 -4.02 -17.17
N GLU A 115 -19.78 -4.49 -17.32
CA GLU A 115 -20.06 -5.81 -17.82
C GLU A 115 -19.27 -5.76 -19.11
N ILE A 116 -18.02 -6.25 -19.05
CA ILE A 116 -17.11 -6.22 -20.16
C ILE A 116 -17.86 -7.15 -21.07
N ALA A 117 -18.63 -6.57 -21.99
CA ALA A 117 -19.38 -7.30 -22.97
C ALA A 117 -18.37 -8.31 -23.48
N GLU A 118 -18.71 -9.61 -23.37
CA GLU A 118 -17.78 -10.70 -23.67
C GLU A 118 -17.00 -10.27 -24.91
N PRO A 119 -15.66 -10.08 -24.79
CA PRO A 119 -14.90 -9.40 -25.81
C PRO A 119 -15.22 -10.08 -27.12
N ASP A 120 -15.63 -9.28 -28.10
CA ASP A 120 -16.03 -9.82 -29.38
C ASP A 120 -14.87 -10.70 -29.88
N ARG A 121 -15.16 -11.93 -30.33
CA ARG A 121 -14.13 -12.85 -30.82
C ARG A 121 -13.19 -12.17 -31.84
N PHE A 122 -13.73 -11.21 -32.59
CA PHE A 122 -12.95 -10.34 -33.48
C PHE A 122 -11.89 -9.50 -32.74
N GLU A 123 -12.25 -8.87 -31.62
CA GLU A 123 -11.33 -8.10 -30.77
C GLU A 123 -10.28 -8.99 -30.10
N GLU A 124 -10.67 -10.18 -29.64
CA GLU A 124 -9.71 -11.17 -29.13
C GLU A 124 -8.64 -11.51 -30.17
N LEU A 125 -9.05 -11.80 -31.41
CA LEU A 125 -8.12 -12.12 -32.50
C LEU A 125 -7.17 -10.96 -32.83
N MET A 126 -7.66 -9.72 -32.75
CA MET A 126 -6.81 -8.54 -32.92
C MET A 126 -5.74 -8.44 -31.83
N ASN A 127 -6.12 -8.70 -30.58
CA ASN A 127 -5.18 -8.73 -29.45
C ASN A 127 -4.15 -9.86 -29.62
N GLU A 128 -4.61 -11.06 -29.94
CA GLU A 128 -3.72 -12.21 -30.19
C GLU A 128 -2.72 -11.92 -31.34
N ILE A 129 -3.16 -11.29 -32.44
CA ILE A 129 -2.25 -10.89 -33.52
C ILE A 129 -1.19 -9.91 -33.00
N GLN A 130 -1.60 -8.91 -32.22
CA GLN A 130 -0.70 -7.92 -31.67
C GLN A 130 0.34 -8.56 -30.73
N GLU A 131 -0.10 -9.45 -29.83
CA GLU A 131 0.79 -10.21 -28.94
C GLU A 131 1.83 -11.04 -29.71
N ARG A 132 1.42 -11.67 -30.83
CA ARG A 132 2.36 -12.44 -31.67
C ARG A 132 3.37 -11.54 -32.38
N ARG A 133 2.98 -10.32 -32.78
CA ARG A 133 3.90 -9.34 -33.35
C ARG A 133 4.89 -8.84 -32.31
N ASP A 134 4.42 -8.56 -31.10
CA ASP A 134 5.26 -8.09 -30.00
C ASP A 134 6.24 -9.17 -29.57
N PHE A 135 5.78 -10.42 -29.46
CA PHE A 135 6.65 -11.58 -29.23
C PHE A 135 7.75 -11.69 -30.28
N LEU A 136 7.43 -11.50 -31.57
CA LEU A 136 8.44 -11.57 -32.62
C LEU A 136 9.46 -10.43 -32.50
N ALA A 137 9.01 -9.21 -32.16
CA ALA A 137 9.89 -8.08 -31.92
C ALA A 137 10.83 -8.31 -30.73
N GLU A 138 10.32 -8.91 -29.64
CA GLU A 138 11.14 -9.32 -28.48
C GLU A 138 12.18 -10.37 -28.88
N MET A 139 11.77 -11.39 -29.64
CA MET A 139 12.70 -12.42 -30.11
C MET A 139 13.74 -11.87 -31.10
N GLU A 140 13.38 -10.88 -31.91
CA GLU A 140 14.31 -10.19 -32.81
C GLU A 140 15.32 -9.34 -32.05
N ALA A 141 14.89 -8.63 -31.00
CA ALA A 141 15.78 -7.90 -30.10
C ALA A 141 16.78 -8.83 -29.39
N LEU A 142 16.39 -10.07 -29.11
CA LEU A 142 17.26 -11.12 -28.58
C LEU A 142 18.12 -11.83 -29.66
N GLY A 143 18.02 -11.43 -30.93
CA GLY A 143 18.74 -12.03 -32.06
C GLY A 143 18.21 -13.40 -32.50
N GLN A 144 17.07 -13.84 -31.97
CA GLN A 144 16.46 -15.15 -32.26
C GLN A 144 15.29 -15.08 -33.26
N GLY A 145 14.99 -13.90 -33.82
CA GLY A 145 13.85 -13.69 -34.71
C GLY A 145 13.73 -14.70 -35.85
N LYS A 146 14.84 -15.06 -36.51
CA LYS A 146 14.87 -16.05 -37.62
C LYS A 146 14.31 -17.42 -37.24
N LYS A 147 14.42 -17.84 -35.98
CA LYS A 147 13.90 -19.13 -35.51
C LYS A 147 12.38 -19.14 -35.42
N TYR A 148 11.79 -18.01 -35.04
CA TYR A 148 10.36 -17.90 -34.72
C TYR A 148 9.55 -17.24 -35.83
N GLN A 149 10.19 -16.51 -36.74
CA GLN A 149 9.53 -15.74 -37.80
C GLN A 149 8.54 -16.57 -38.61
N GLY A 150 8.93 -17.76 -39.09
CA GLY A 150 8.04 -18.61 -39.88
C GLY A 150 6.81 -19.06 -39.09
N ILE A 151 7.01 -19.51 -37.85
CA ILE A 151 5.94 -19.99 -36.96
C ILE A 151 4.96 -18.85 -36.64
N VAL A 152 5.50 -17.70 -36.23
CA VAL A 152 4.68 -16.53 -35.88
C VAL A 152 3.88 -16.03 -37.09
N LEU A 153 4.48 -15.95 -38.28
CA LEU A 153 3.78 -15.52 -39.48
C LEU A 153 2.65 -16.49 -39.86
N THR A 154 2.86 -17.80 -39.69
CA THR A 154 1.79 -18.78 -39.94
C THR A 154 0.63 -18.61 -38.97
N GLU A 155 0.91 -18.34 -37.70
CA GLU A 155 -0.15 -18.13 -36.70
C GLU A 155 -0.88 -16.81 -36.90
N ILE A 156 -0.18 -15.74 -37.26
CA ILE A 156 -0.81 -14.47 -37.65
C ILE A 156 -1.73 -14.70 -38.86
N SER A 157 -1.27 -15.45 -39.87
CA SER A 157 -2.07 -15.78 -41.05
C SER A 157 -3.32 -16.60 -40.69
N GLN A 158 -3.20 -17.54 -39.74
CA GLN A 158 -4.33 -18.32 -39.23
C GLN A 158 -5.38 -17.42 -38.55
N LYS A 159 -4.93 -16.50 -37.70
CA LYS A 159 -5.81 -15.55 -36.99
C LYS A 159 -6.51 -14.58 -37.95
N LEU A 160 -5.78 -14.08 -38.96
CA LEU A 160 -6.35 -13.24 -40.01
C LEU A 160 -7.43 -13.98 -40.81
N HIS A 161 -7.23 -15.27 -41.09
CA HIS A 161 -8.23 -16.06 -41.79
C HIS A 161 -9.49 -16.29 -40.95
N GLU A 162 -9.34 -16.54 -39.65
CA GLU A 162 -10.47 -16.64 -38.72
C GLU A 162 -11.27 -15.34 -38.67
N MET A 163 -10.57 -14.20 -38.61
CA MET A 163 -11.15 -12.87 -38.65
C MET A 163 -11.94 -12.62 -39.95
N GLU A 164 -11.39 -13.03 -41.10
CA GLU A 164 -12.08 -12.95 -42.40
C GLU A 164 -13.37 -13.78 -42.45
N ILE A 165 -13.37 -14.98 -41.85
CA ILE A 165 -14.56 -15.82 -41.76
C ILE A 165 -15.65 -15.14 -40.92
N ILE A 166 -15.29 -14.54 -39.79
CA ILE A 166 -16.22 -13.81 -38.93
C ILE A 166 -16.85 -12.65 -39.70
N ASP A 167 -16.03 -11.86 -40.42
CA ASP A 167 -16.50 -10.71 -41.17
C ASP A 167 -17.45 -11.10 -42.33
N LYS A 168 -17.15 -12.19 -43.03
CA LYS A 168 -18.02 -12.76 -44.07
C LYS A 168 -19.39 -13.16 -43.51
N LYS A 169 -19.41 -13.85 -42.37
CA LYS A 169 -20.66 -14.26 -41.70
C LYS A 169 -21.51 -13.05 -41.32
N ARG A 170 -20.91 -12.04 -40.69
CA ARG A 170 -21.61 -10.78 -40.35
C ARG A 170 -22.18 -10.08 -41.57
N SER A 171 -21.41 -10.02 -42.65
CA SER A 171 -21.83 -9.42 -43.91
C SER A 171 -22.98 -10.17 -44.58
N GLU A 172 -23.03 -11.50 -44.44
CA GLU A 172 -24.14 -12.33 -44.89
C GLU A 172 -25.40 -12.12 -44.05
N GLU A 173 -25.26 -12.08 -42.72
CA GLU A 173 -26.36 -11.78 -41.80
C GLU A 173 -26.97 -10.40 -42.07
N MET A 174 -26.14 -9.37 -42.22
CA MET A 174 -26.59 -8.02 -42.58
C MET A 174 -27.34 -8.00 -43.92
N ARG A 175 -26.82 -8.68 -44.96
CA ARG A 175 -27.51 -8.82 -46.26
C ARG A 175 -28.87 -9.52 -46.12
N ASN A 176 -28.95 -10.58 -45.31
CA ASN A 176 -30.18 -11.32 -45.08
C ASN A 176 -31.23 -10.49 -44.33
N ILE A 177 -30.81 -9.66 -43.38
CA ILE A 177 -31.72 -8.73 -42.68
C ILE A 177 -32.25 -7.68 -43.66
N MET A 178 -31.36 -7.11 -44.49
CA MET A 178 -31.73 -6.08 -45.45
C MET A 178 -32.71 -6.61 -46.53
N THR A 179 -32.52 -7.84 -47.02
CA THR A 179 -33.44 -8.44 -48.00
C THR A 179 -34.81 -8.78 -47.39
N LYS A 180 -34.87 -9.18 -46.11
CA LYS A 180 -36.13 -9.43 -45.39
C LYS A 180 -36.88 -8.15 -45.04
N ALA A 181 -36.17 -7.04 -44.83
CA ALA A 181 -36.75 -5.76 -44.46
C ALA A 181 -37.34 -4.98 -45.66
N VAL A 182 -37.06 -5.39 -46.91
CA VAL A 182 -37.70 -4.81 -48.11
C VAL A 182 -39.04 -5.52 -48.35
N PRO A 183 -40.20 -4.89 -48.10
CA PRO A 183 -41.47 -5.47 -48.50
C PRO A 183 -41.53 -5.37 -50.02
N VAL A 184 -41.57 -6.52 -50.69
CA VAL A 184 -41.98 -6.61 -52.09
C VAL A 184 -43.42 -6.08 -52.16
N GLY A 185 -43.54 -4.82 -52.60
CA GLY A 185 -44.82 -4.17 -52.85
C GLY A 185 -45.62 -5.01 -53.85
N ASN A 186 -46.73 -5.56 -53.38
CA ASN A 186 -47.68 -6.30 -54.19
C ASN A 186 -48.29 -5.37 -55.26
N LYS A 187 -48.11 -5.77 -56.51
CA LYS A 187 -49.02 -5.66 -57.67
C LYS A 187 -50.13 -4.60 -57.56
N SER A 188 -50.01 -3.50 -58.30
CA SER A 188 -51.17 -2.76 -58.79
C SER A 188 -51.50 -3.23 -60.21
N SER A 189 -52.51 -4.09 -60.31
CA SER A 189 -53.26 -4.39 -61.52
C SER A 189 -53.87 -3.10 -62.07
N LEU A 190 -53.70 -2.84 -63.37
CA LEU A 190 -54.52 -1.92 -64.18
C LEU A 190 -54.58 -2.48 -65.60
#